data_AF-A0A1G6XE76-F1
#
_entry.id   AF-A0A1G6XE76-F1
#
_cell.length_a   1.000
_cell.length_b   1.000
_cell.length_c   1.000
_cell.angle_alpha   90.00
_cell.angle_beta   90.00
_cell.angle_gamma   90.00
#
_symmetry.space_group_name_H-M   'P 1'
#
loop_
_entity.id
_entity.type
_entity.pdbx_description
1 polymer ?
#
loop_
_entity_poly.entity_id
_entity_poly.type
_entity_poly.pdbx_seq_one_letter_code
_entity_poly.pdbx_strand_id
1 'polypeptide(L)' 'MPLFEVHYQQADTIGEELVEATSPEEAWRLFVAQQRQQPPEKEPKQVLCVLRH' A
#
# COMPACT_ATOMS: atom_id res chain seq x y z
N MET A 1 10.43 -10.72 -8.87
CA MET A 1 9.09 -11.06 -8.31
C MET A 1 8.05 -10.20 -9.02
N PRO A 2 6.75 -10.58 -9.04
CA PRO A 2 5.73 -9.69 -9.61
C PRO A 2 5.64 -8.37 -8.84
N LEU A 3 5.25 -7.31 -9.55
CA LEU A 3 4.95 -6.00 -8.98
C LEU A 3 3.43 -5.86 -8.84
N PHE A 4 3.01 -5.32 -7.70
CA PHE A 4 1.63 -5.01 -7.40
C PHE A 4 1.52 -3.52 -7.11
N GLU A 5 0.51 -2.88 -7.69
CA GLU A 5 0.20 -1.48 -7.46
C GLU A 5 -0.84 -1.38 -6.36
N VAL A 6 -0.46 -0.76 -5.25
CA VAL A 6 -1.33 -0.53 -4.09
C VAL A 6 -1.85 0.90 -4.17
N HIS A 7 -3.15 1.03 -4.40
CA HIS A 7 -3.84 2.32 -4.40
C HIS A 7 -4.34 2.57 -2.98
N TYR A 8 -4.00 3.73 -2.43
CA TYR A 8 -4.37 4.11 -1.07
C TYR A 8 -4.90 5.53 -1.03
N GLN A 9 -5.81 5.79 -0.10
CA GLN A 9 -6.27 7.12 0.23
C GLN A 9 -5.51 7.62 1.46
N GLN A 10 -4.97 8.83 1.39
CA GLN A 10 -4.42 9.54 2.53
C GLN A 10 -5.11 10.90 2.58
N ALA A 11 -5.76 11.22 3.69
CA ALA A 11 -6.57 12.43 3.77
C ALA A 11 -7.65 12.45 2.65
N ASP A 12 -7.52 13.40 1.72
CA ASP A 12 -8.38 13.62 0.57
C ASP A 12 -7.65 13.36 -0.77
N THR A 13 -6.47 12.72 -0.72
CA THR A 13 -5.68 12.38 -1.89
C THR A 13 -5.59 10.86 -2.09
N ILE A 14 -5.57 10.44 -3.36
CA ILE A 14 -5.28 9.07 -3.74
C ILE A 14 -3.82 9.00 -4.16
N GLY A 15 -3.08 8.08 -3.56
CA GLY A 15 -1.71 7.73 -3.92
C GLY A 15 -1.64 6.29 -4.43
N GLU A 16 -0.56 6.00 -5.15
CA GLU A 16 -0.24 4.68 -5.67
C GLU A 16 1.20 4.34 -5.27
N GLU A 17 1.43 3.09 -4.88
CA GLU A 17 2.77 2.60 -4.55
C GLU A 17 2.99 1.20 -5.15
N LEU A 18 4.16 0.99 -5.74
CA LEU A 18 4.56 -0.30 -6.29
C LEU A 18 5.23 -1.15 -5.23
N VAL A 19 4.68 -2.35 -5.02
CA VAL A 19 5.15 -3.31 -4.03
C VAL A 19 5.55 -4.61 -4.74
N GLU A 20 6.79 -5.04 -4.55
CA GLU A 20 7.23 -6.36 -4.97
C GLU A 20 6.66 -7.42 -4.02
N ALA A 21 5.84 -8.32 -4.55
CA ALA A 21 5.22 -9.41 -3.80
C ALA A 21 4.92 -10.60 -4.70
N THR A 22 4.57 -11.75 -4.13
CA THR A 22 4.15 -12.94 -4.89
C THR A 22 2.63 -13.02 -5.09
N SER A 23 1.86 -12.26 -4.29
CA SER A 23 0.40 -12.24 -4.33
C SER A 23 -0.15 -10.85 -3.95
N PRO A 24 -1.39 -10.49 -4.34
CA PRO A 24 -1.99 -9.21 -3.96
C PRO A 24 -2.20 -9.09 -2.45
N GLU A 25 -2.48 -10.21 -1.77
CA GLU A 25 -2.59 -10.24 -0.30
C GLU A 25 -1.26 -9.95 0.38
N GLU A 26 -0.16 -10.51 -0.13
CA GLU A 26 1.18 -10.22 0.36
C GLU A 26 1.58 -8.76 0.11
N ALA A 27 1.26 -8.21 -1.07
CA ALA A 27 1.49 -6.79 -1.36
C ALA A 27 0.77 -5.87 -0.37
N TRP A 28 -0.50 -6.14 -0.06
CA TRP A 28 -1.25 -5.41 0.96
C TRP A 28 -0.60 -5.51 2.34
N ARG A 29 -0.22 -6.72 2.76
CA ARG A 29 0.44 -6.94 4.07
C ARG A 29 1.76 -6.18 4.17
N LEU A 30 2.58 -6.21 3.12
CA LEU A 30 3.86 -5.50 3.07
C LEU A 30 3.66 -3.98 3.13
N PHE A 31 2.68 -3.45 2.40
CA PHE A 31 2.33 -2.02 2.44
C PHE A 31 1.88 -1.57 3.82
N VAL A 32 0.95 -2.31 4.45
CA VAL A 32 0.49 -2.00 5.82
C VAL A 32 1.62 -2.15 6.85
N ALA A 33 2.50 -3.12 6.68
CA ALA A 33 3.68 -3.29 7.54
C ALA A 33 4.66 -2.12 7.42
N GLN A 34 4.90 -1.61 6.21
CA GLN A 34 5.73 -0.42 5.98
C GLN A 34 5.15 0.81 6.69
N GLN A 35 3.84 1.03 6.62
CA GLN A 35 3.22 2.16 7.31
C GLN A 35 3.39 2.13 8.82
N ARG A 36 3.36 0.94 9.42
CA ARG A 36 3.58 0.78 10.87
C ARG A 36 5.02 1.07 11.30
N GLN A 37 5.97 0.99 10.38
CA GLN A 37 7.38 1.29 10.63
C GLN A 37 7.70 2.78 10.42
N GLN A 38 6.86 3.51 9.70
CA GLN A 38 6.98 4.95 9.54
C GLN A 38 6.45 5.66 10.79
N PRO A 39 6.99 6.85 11.15
CA PRO A 39 6.43 7.65 12.23
C PRO A 39 4.93 7.86 11.96
N PRO A 40 4.06 7.82 12.99
CA PRO A 40 2.62 7.89 12.79
C PRO A 40 2.30 9.17 12.02
N GLU A 41 1.95 9.01 10.73
CA GLU A 41 1.49 10.11 9.90
C GLU A 41 0.20 10.64 10.54
N LYS A 42 0.00 11.97 10.47
CA LYS A 42 -1.21 12.61 11.02
C LYS A 42 -2.51 12.02 10.45
N GLU A 43 -2.43 11.41 9.27
CA GLU A 43 -3.55 10.83 8.55
C GLU A 43 -3.16 9.42 8.07
N PRO A 44 -3.89 8.37 8.49
CA PRO A 44 -3.58 7.00 8.11
C PRO A 44 -3.89 6.77 6.63
N LYS A 45 -2.97 6.09 5.93
CA LYS A 45 -3.16 5.69 4.54
C LYS A 45 -4.05 4.44 4.49
N GLN A 46 -5.27 4.59 3.98
CA GLN A 46 -6.24 3.51 3.83
C GLN A 46 -6.11 2.86 2.45
N VAL A 47 -5.83 1.55 2.39
CA VAL A 47 -5.77 0.83 1.10
C VAL A 47 -7.16 0.72 0.48
N LEU A 48 -7.28 1.12 -0.79
CA LEU A 48 -8.51 1.03 -1.59
C LEU A 48 -8.52 -0.22 -2.44
N CYS A 49 -7.44 -0.49 -3.19
CA CYS A 49 -7.31 -1.68 -4.00
C CYS A 49 -5.84 -2.05 -4.23
N VAL A 50 -5.62 -3.31 -4.62
CA VAL A 50 -4.32 -3.83 -5.05
C VAL A 50 -4.49 -4.42 -6.42
N LEU A 51 -3.77 -3.88 -7.40
CA LEU A 51 -3.82 -4.30 -8.79
C LEU A 51 -2.51 -5.03 -9.13
N ARG A 52 -2.64 -6.11 -9.90
CA ARG A 52 -1.46 -6.79 -10.45
C ARG A 52 -1.02 -6.03 -11.69
N HIS A 53 0.25 -5.63 -11.71
CA HIS A 53 0.85 -4.96 -12.85
C HIS A 53 1.29 -5.95 -13.93
#